data_AF-A0A8S3XLB4-F1
#
_entry.id   AF-A0A8S3XLB4-F1
#
_cell.length_a   1.000
_cell.length_b   1.000
_cell.length_c   1.000
_cell.angle_alpha   90.00
_cell.angle_beta   90.00
_cell.angle_gamma   90.00
#
_symmetry.space_group_name_H-M   'P 1'
#
loop_
_entity.id
_entity.type
_entity.pdbx_description
1 polymer ?
#
loop_
_entity_poly.entity_id
_entity_poly.type
_entity_poly.pdbx_seq_one_letter_code
_entity_poly.pdbx_strand_id
1 'polypeptide(L)'
;MRSKIFDDAELERLRREAIPSSDEMAMAGDAAPQIRADQHHVDAAVDTPVVVDSNDDGIVSQELELENMRSILEEAIVETRSTPIENRPRLPRIPLSKRNRAVVRALNPMLVIYLEASRDLCETDSILFGAALAACRIIGAKLSMAGRATSHSSAIPAWRRRIEERIAKARALIGRLISFRSGNNSPRIVRTVRMAFAGTNVSLSQPDITQKLTERIDDLKQKIAAWGKRIRRFTERSRHGSTRIVSSRVIRRGSMNHWSGQR
;
A
#
# COMPACT_ATOMS: atom_id res chain seq x y z
N MET A 1 4.91 -32.41 -12.64
CA MET A 1 4.25 -32.34 -13.96
C MET A 1 3.74 -30.92 -14.16
N ARG A 2 4.41 -30.14 -15.03
CA ARG A 2 4.00 -28.78 -15.41
C ARG A 2 3.02 -28.91 -16.58
N SER A 3 1.76 -28.54 -16.41
CA SER A 3 0.81 -28.42 -17.51
C SER A 3 1.22 -27.20 -18.36
N LYS A 4 1.81 -27.44 -19.54
CA LYS A 4 1.92 -26.42 -20.59
C LYS A 4 0.50 -26.18 -21.09
N ILE A 5 -0.07 -25.02 -20.79
CA ILE A 5 -1.47 -24.69 -21.12
C ILE A 5 -1.60 -24.30 -22.61
N PHE A 6 -0.49 -24.00 -23.28
CA PHE A 6 -0.46 -23.70 -24.72
C PHE A 6 0.78 -24.35 -25.33
N ASP A 7 0.61 -24.87 -26.55
CA ASP A 7 1.72 -25.37 -27.36
C ASP A 7 2.48 -24.18 -27.98
N ASP A 8 3.79 -24.33 -28.23
CA ASP A 8 4.62 -23.21 -28.71
C ASP A 8 4.09 -22.62 -30.03
N ALA A 9 3.45 -23.47 -30.86
CA ALA A 9 2.78 -23.07 -32.09
C ALA A 9 1.51 -22.22 -31.87
N GLU A 10 0.72 -22.48 -30.82
CA GLU A 10 -0.45 -21.65 -30.48
C GLU A 10 -0.03 -20.25 -30.03
N LEU A 11 1.08 -20.18 -29.30
CA LEU A 11 1.64 -18.94 -28.78
C LEU A 11 2.14 -18.03 -29.92
N GLU A 12 2.70 -18.63 -30.98
CA GLU A 12 3.17 -17.91 -32.16
C GLU A 12 2.02 -17.45 -33.05
N ARG A 13 0.92 -18.21 -33.11
CA ARG A 13 -0.32 -17.81 -33.79
C ARG A 13 -0.97 -16.59 -33.13
N LEU A 14 -1.07 -16.60 -31.79
CA LEU A 14 -1.58 -15.47 -31.01
C LEU A 14 -0.73 -14.19 -31.19
N ARG A 15 0.59 -14.33 -31.32
CA ARG A 15 1.48 -13.19 -31.59
C ARG A 15 1.24 -12.57 -32.96
N ARG A 16 0.93 -13.38 -33.98
CA ARG A 16 0.58 -12.87 -35.31
C ARG A 16 -0.79 -12.20 -35.34
N GLU A 17 -1.74 -12.70 -34.56
CA GLU A 17 -3.09 -12.13 -34.46
C GLU A 17 -3.13 -10.81 -33.66
N ALA A 18 -2.21 -10.64 -32.70
CA ALA A 18 -2.11 -9.43 -31.88
C ALA A 18 -1.40 -8.25 -32.58
N ILE A 19 -0.81 -8.45 -33.76
CA ILE A 19 -0.26 -7.37 -34.58
C ILE A 19 -1.37 -6.95 -35.55
N PRO A 20 -1.98 -5.76 -35.39
CA PRO A 20 -2.97 -5.28 -36.33
C PRO A 20 -2.33 -5.21 -37.71
N SER A 21 -3.01 -5.81 -38.70
CA SER A 21 -2.58 -5.76 -40.10
C SER A 21 -2.45 -4.30 -40.55
N SER A 22 -1.44 -3.98 -41.39
CA SER A 22 -1.21 -2.61 -41.88
C SER A 22 -2.43 -2.00 -42.58
N ASP A 23 -3.39 -2.81 -43.03
CA ASP A 23 -4.65 -2.34 -43.60
C ASP A 23 -5.64 -1.79 -42.55
N GLU A 24 -5.56 -2.22 -41.28
CA GLU A 24 -6.37 -1.65 -40.19
C GLU A 24 -5.82 -0.33 -39.65
N MET A 25 -4.53 -0.03 -39.87
CA MET A 25 -3.95 1.29 -39.55
C MET A 25 -4.33 2.38 -40.56
N ALA A 26 -4.81 2.02 -41.76
CA ALA A 26 -5.20 2.98 -42.80
C ALA A 26 -6.64 3.50 -42.66
N MET A 27 -7.51 2.80 -41.91
CA MET A 27 -8.93 3.17 -41.74
C MET A 27 -9.28 3.78 -40.37
N ALA A 28 -8.30 3.95 -39.48
CA ALA A 28 -8.43 4.67 -38.21
C ALA A 28 -7.81 6.09 -38.28
N GLY A 29 -7.71 6.65 -39.49
CA GLY A 29 -7.05 7.92 -39.78
C GLY A 29 -7.91 9.18 -39.65
N ASP A 30 -9.12 9.11 -39.09
CA ASP A 30 -10.00 10.29 -38.98
C ASP A 30 -10.83 10.30 -37.68
N ALA A 31 -10.15 10.38 -36.54
CA ALA A 31 -10.70 10.89 -35.28
C ALA A 31 -9.59 11.08 -34.22
N ALA A 32 -8.72 12.07 -34.42
CA ALA A 32 -7.86 12.60 -33.36
C ALA A 32 -8.33 14.01 -32.98
N PRO A 33 -8.56 14.33 -31.69
CA PRO A 33 -8.85 15.69 -31.26
C PRO A 33 -7.57 16.54 -31.39
N GLN A 34 -7.62 17.53 -32.27
CA GLN A 34 -6.55 18.50 -32.48
C GLN A 34 -6.34 19.36 -31.22
N ILE A 35 -5.16 19.23 -30.60
CA ILE A 35 -4.67 20.22 -29.64
C ILE A 35 -4.12 21.39 -30.45
N ARG A 36 -4.86 22.49 -30.43
CA ARG A 36 -4.53 23.75 -31.10
C ARG A 36 -3.33 24.39 -30.40
N ALA A 37 -2.20 24.44 -31.09
CA ALA A 37 -1.06 25.26 -30.71
C ALA A 37 -1.25 26.65 -31.34
N ASP A 38 -1.55 27.65 -30.53
CA ASP A 38 -1.43 29.05 -30.93
C ASP A 38 -0.17 29.63 -30.30
N GLN A 39 0.82 29.88 -31.17
CA GLN A 39 1.88 30.86 -30.97
C GLN A 39 1.40 32.22 -31.48
N HIS A 40 2.08 33.29 -31.02
CA HIS A 40 1.96 34.74 -31.29
C HIS A 40 1.51 35.47 -30.01
N HIS A 41 2.14 36.55 -29.53
CA HIS A 41 2.98 37.56 -30.17
C HIS A 41 3.80 38.27 -29.07
N VAL A 42 5.03 38.65 -29.40
CA VAL A 42 5.84 39.59 -28.62
C VAL A 42 5.29 40.97 -28.90
N ASP A 43 4.86 41.73 -27.88
CA ASP A 43 4.79 43.19 -27.96
C ASP A 43 4.78 43.84 -26.57
N ALA A 44 5.26 45.08 -26.58
CA ALA A 44 5.85 45.80 -25.45
C ALA A 44 4.84 46.51 -24.52
N ALA A 45 5.34 46.77 -23.30
CA ALA A 45 5.08 47.88 -22.39
C ALA A 45 3.64 48.18 -21.91
N VAL A 46 3.41 48.01 -20.60
CA VAL A 46 2.79 49.06 -19.76
C VAL A 46 3.42 49.01 -18.36
N ASP A 47 4.16 50.07 -18.07
CA ASP A 47 4.55 50.51 -16.74
C ASP A 47 3.30 51.02 -16.00
N THR A 48 3.01 50.48 -14.81
CA THR A 48 2.11 51.13 -13.84
C THR A 48 2.47 50.62 -12.44
N PRO A 49 2.59 51.52 -11.45
CA PRO A 49 3.31 51.23 -10.22
C PRO A 49 2.43 50.41 -9.29
N VAL A 50 2.88 49.22 -8.89
CA VAL A 50 2.31 48.55 -7.73
C VAL A 50 2.84 49.26 -6.51
N VAL A 51 1.94 50.05 -5.93
CA VAL A 51 2.02 50.68 -4.62
C VAL A 51 2.77 49.79 -3.64
N VAL A 52 3.91 50.29 -3.19
CA VAL A 52 4.63 49.79 -2.02
C VAL A 52 3.71 50.00 -0.82
N ASP A 53 2.95 48.96 -0.46
CA ASP A 53 2.33 48.89 0.86
C ASP A 53 3.38 48.32 1.82
N SER A 54 4.07 49.25 2.48
CA SER A 54 5.09 48.98 3.49
C SER A 54 4.46 48.31 4.72
N ASN A 55 4.26 47.00 4.65
CA ASN A 55 4.11 46.15 5.84
C ASN A 55 5.47 45.51 6.17
N ASP A 56 6.34 46.33 6.74
CA ASP A 56 7.71 46.00 7.19
C ASP A 56 7.73 44.82 8.19
N ASP A 57 6.67 44.65 8.99
CA ASP A 57 6.54 43.57 9.99
C ASP A 57 6.39 42.15 9.37
N GLY A 58 5.87 42.06 8.14
CA GLY A 58 5.65 40.77 7.45
C GLY A 58 6.92 40.19 6.84
N ILE A 59 7.83 41.04 6.38
CA ILE A 59 9.10 40.66 5.74
C ILE A 59 10.07 40.15 6.81
N VAL A 60 10.16 40.85 7.95
CA VAL A 60 10.99 40.44 9.10
C VAL A 60 10.58 39.07 9.64
N SER A 61 9.27 38.79 9.69
CA SER A 61 8.74 37.50 10.13
C SER A 61 9.09 36.35 9.16
N GLN A 62 9.04 36.60 7.85
CA GLN A 62 9.37 35.58 6.85
C GLN A 62 10.87 35.29 6.78
N GLU A 63 11.72 36.31 6.90
CA GLU A 63 13.17 36.14 6.95
C GLU A 63 13.61 35.36 8.20
N LEU A 64 13.01 35.67 9.36
CA LEU A 64 13.27 34.95 10.60
C LEU A 64 12.85 33.47 10.52
N GLU A 65 11.74 33.17 9.84
CA GLU A 65 11.32 31.79 9.58
C GLU A 65 12.29 31.05 8.66
N LEU A 66 12.81 31.71 7.62
CA LEU A 66 13.80 31.13 6.70
C LEU A 66 15.13 30.85 7.41
N GLU A 67 15.59 31.78 8.24
CA GLU A 67 16.84 31.61 9.00
C GLU A 67 16.71 30.50 10.06
N ASN A 68 15.56 30.40 10.72
CA ASN A 68 15.28 29.28 11.62
C ASN A 68 15.29 27.93 10.87
N MET A 69 14.70 27.86 9.68
CA MET A 69 14.76 26.64 8.85
C MET A 69 16.19 26.30 8.41
N ARG A 70 17.03 27.30 8.11
CA ARG A 70 18.45 27.12 7.81
C ARG A 70 19.21 26.58 9.01
N SER A 71 19.01 27.16 10.19
CA SER A 71 19.65 26.69 11.43
C SER A 71 19.31 25.22 11.73
N ILE A 72 18.03 24.83 11.60
CA ILE A 72 17.58 23.44 11.82
C ILE A 72 18.21 22.49 10.79
N LEU A 73 18.37 22.95 9.55
CA LEU A 73 19.02 22.18 8.49
C LEU A 73 20.49 21.92 8.80
N GLU A 74 21.23 22.96 9.18
CA GLU A 74 22.65 22.85 9.53
C GLU A 74 22.88 21.91 10.71
N GLU A 75 22.08 22.06 11.77
CA GLU A 75 22.13 21.18 12.94
C GLU A 75 21.90 19.71 12.54
N ALA A 76 20.86 19.46 11.72
CA ALA A 76 20.54 18.10 11.27
C ALA A 76 21.63 17.48 10.39
N ILE A 77 22.29 18.28 9.54
CA ILE A 77 23.41 17.82 8.71
C ILE A 77 24.62 17.46 9.61
N VAL A 78 24.97 18.30 10.57
CA VAL A 78 26.08 18.06 11.50
C VAL A 78 25.83 16.79 12.33
N GLU A 79 24.61 16.62 12.86
CA GLU A 79 24.21 15.42 13.60
C GLU A 79 24.27 14.15 12.75
N THR A 80 23.87 14.24 11.48
CA THR A 80 23.87 13.10 10.58
C THR A 80 25.28 12.66 10.20
N ARG A 81 26.22 13.61 10.09
CA ARG A 81 27.63 13.33 9.82
C ARG A 81 28.32 12.60 10.97
N SER A 82 27.96 12.92 12.22
CA SER A 82 28.50 12.25 13.41
C SER A 82 27.80 10.93 13.74
N THR A 83 26.64 10.65 13.13
CA THR A 83 25.84 9.44 13.40
C THR A 83 26.05 8.38 12.32
N PRO A 84 26.59 7.18 12.65
CA PRO A 84 26.73 6.10 11.67
C PRO A 84 25.35 5.62 11.20
N ILE A 85 25.29 5.10 9.97
CA ILE A 85 24.04 4.72 9.28
C ILE A 85 23.13 3.81 10.13
N GLU A 86 23.72 2.91 10.91
CA GLU A 86 23.00 1.94 11.75
C GLU A 86 22.22 2.60 12.90
N ASN A 87 22.70 3.74 13.38
CA ASN A 87 22.13 4.47 14.51
C ASN A 87 21.20 5.61 14.10
N ARG A 88 21.04 5.86 12.78
CA ARG A 88 20.19 6.92 12.28
C ARG A 88 18.71 6.61 12.55
N PRO A 89 17.90 7.60 13.00
CA PRO A 89 16.48 7.40 13.23
C PRO A 89 15.75 7.05 11.94
N ARG A 90 14.64 6.31 12.06
CA ARG A 90 13.77 6.08 10.91
C ARG A 90 12.94 7.32 10.64
N LEU A 91 13.07 7.84 9.42
CA LEU A 91 12.27 8.98 8.96
C LEU A 91 10.83 8.52 8.64
N PRO A 92 9.81 9.13 9.25
CA PRO A 92 8.42 8.81 8.95
C PRO A 92 8.01 9.32 7.56
N ARG A 93 7.00 8.68 6.96
CA ARG A 93 6.41 9.19 5.71
C ARG A 93 5.59 10.44 6.01
N ILE A 94 6.02 11.58 5.47
CA ILE A 94 5.33 12.86 5.59
C ILE A 94 4.09 12.88 4.67
N PRO A 95 2.88 13.23 5.16
CA PRO A 95 1.70 13.43 4.33
C PRO A 95 1.85 14.62 3.37
N LEU A 96 1.26 14.53 2.17
CA LEU A 96 1.32 15.58 1.15
C LEU A 96 0.32 16.73 1.42
N SER A 97 0.51 17.45 2.52
CA SER A 97 -0.27 18.66 2.83
C SER A 97 0.31 19.92 2.14
N LYS A 98 -0.50 20.97 1.97
CA LYS A 98 -0.03 22.25 1.40
C LYS A 98 1.15 22.82 2.21
N ARG A 99 1.06 22.81 3.53
CA ARG A 99 2.11 23.24 4.47
C ARG A 99 3.40 22.43 4.31
N ASN A 100 3.29 21.10 4.30
CA ASN A 100 4.47 20.23 4.21
C ASN A 100 5.19 20.42 2.88
N ARG A 101 4.45 20.63 1.78
CA ARG A 101 5.05 20.98 0.49
C ARG A 101 5.73 22.34 0.51
N ALA A 102 5.18 23.33 1.21
CA ALA A 102 5.81 24.64 1.34
C ALA A 102 7.17 24.54 2.08
N VAL A 103 7.22 23.78 3.18
CA VAL A 103 8.48 23.50 3.91
C VAL A 103 9.52 22.84 3.01
N VAL A 104 9.15 21.78 2.29
CA VAL A 104 10.09 21.09 1.38
C VAL A 104 10.57 22.02 0.26
N ARG A 105 9.67 22.85 -0.30
CA ARG A 105 10.04 23.84 -1.32
C ARG A 105 10.98 24.92 -0.81
N ALA A 106 10.83 25.34 0.44
CA ALA A 106 11.71 26.33 1.07
C ALA A 106 13.11 25.75 1.36
N LEU A 107 13.19 24.48 1.76
CA LEU A 107 14.47 23.81 2.02
C LEU A 107 15.26 23.48 0.74
N ASN A 108 14.58 23.11 -0.34
CA ASN A 108 15.22 22.67 -1.57
C ASN A 108 16.29 23.64 -2.14
N PRO A 109 16.06 24.96 -2.24
CA PRO A 109 17.11 25.89 -2.69
C PRO A 109 18.28 25.99 -1.71
N MET A 110 18.04 25.88 -0.40
CA MET A 110 19.12 25.90 0.62
C MET A 110 20.05 24.69 0.46
N LEU A 111 19.50 23.53 0.08
CA LEU A 111 20.26 22.29 -0.11
C LEU A 111 21.27 22.35 -1.25
N VAL A 112 21.00 23.16 -2.28
CA VAL A 112 21.89 23.26 -3.46
C VAL A 112 23.30 23.65 -3.02
N ILE A 113 23.43 24.62 -2.11
CA ILE A 113 24.71 25.11 -1.59
C ILE A 113 25.50 23.97 -0.90
N TYR A 114 24.83 23.18 -0.06
CA TYR A 114 25.48 22.07 0.65
C TYR A 114 25.84 20.91 -0.28
N LEU A 115 25.01 20.63 -1.28
CA LEU A 115 25.24 19.56 -2.26
C LEU A 115 26.40 19.91 -3.21
N GLU A 116 26.51 21.16 -3.65
CA GLU A 116 27.65 21.64 -4.46
C GLU A 116 28.97 21.58 -3.69
N ALA A 117 28.94 21.78 -2.37
CA ALA A 117 30.11 21.65 -1.51
C ALA A 117 30.48 20.19 -1.15
N SER A 118 29.64 19.21 -1.50
CA SER A 118 29.85 17.79 -1.18
C SER A 118 30.97 17.20 -2.04
N ARG A 119 31.90 16.48 -1.41
CA ARG A 119 33.01 15.83 -2.12
C ARG A 119 32.77 14.35 -2.39
N ASP A 120 32.13 13.69 -1.44
CA ASP A 120 31.94 12.24 -1.45
C ASP A 120 30.47 11.83 -1.36
N LEU A 121 30.15 10.61 -1.84
CA LEU A 121 28.80 10.04 -1.76
C LEU A 121 28.29 9.93 -0.31
N CYS A 122 29.17 9.62 0.64
CA CYS A 122 28.82 9.55 2.06
C CYS A 122 28.41 10.92 2.62
N GLU A 123 29.05 12.00 2.16
CA GLU A 123 28.67 13.37 2.52
C GLU A 123 27.33 13.73 1.90
N THR A 124 27.13 13.40 0.62
CA THR A 124 25.86 13.62 -0.07
C THR A 124 24.71 12.89 0.62
N ASP A 125 24.89 11.63 0.99
CA ASP A 125 23.90 10.85 1.75
C ASP A 125 23.60 11.50 3.11
N SER A 126 24.63 11.98 3.82
CA SER A 126 24.47 12.65 5.10
C SER A 126 23.73 13.99 4.96
N ILE A 127 23.99 14.74 3.89
CA ILE A 127 23.28 15.99 3.58
C ILE A 127 21.82 15.70 3.25
N LEU A 128 21.53 14.72 2.38
CA LEU A 128 20.16 14.37 1.99
C LEU A 128 19.36 13.82 3.16
N PHE A 129 19.97 12.99 4.00
CA PHE A 129 19.33 12.49 5.21
C PHE A 129 19.09 13.60 6.23
N GLY A 130 20.09 14.46 6.47
CA GLY A 130 19.96 15.64 7.34
C GLY A 130 18.85 16.58 6.88
N ALA A 131 18.72 16.79 5.57
CA ALA A 131 17.64 17.56 4.96
C ALA A 131 16.26 16.97 5.25
N ALA A 132 16.12 15.67 5.07
CA ALA A 132 14.87 14.97 5.34
C ALA A 132 14.54 14.94 6.84
N LEU A 133 15.56 14.85 7.70
CA LEU A 133 15.44 14.97 9.15
C LEU A 133 14.98 16.37 9.58
N ALA A 134 15.59 17.41 9.02
CA ALA A 134 15.19 18.81 9.24
C ALA A 134 13.74 19.05 8.81
N ALA A 135 13.34 18.56 7.63
CA ALA A 135 11.94 18.62 7.18
C ALA A 135 10.99 17.92 8.16
N CYS A 136 11.38 16.75 8.70
CA CYS A 136 10.59 16.05 9.73
C CYS A 136 10.46 16.88 11.02
N ARG A 137 11.55 17.54 11.46
CA ARG A 137 11.56 18.41 12.66
C ARG A 137 10.65 19.61 12.50
N ILE A 138 10.78 20.35 11.39
CA ILE A 138 9.97 21.54 11.09
C ILE A 138 8.48 21.20 10.99
N ILE A 139 8.15 20.02 10.45
CA ILE A 139 6.76 19.53 10.35
C ILE A 139 6.24 18.99 11.69
N GLY A 140 7.11 18.71 12.66
CA GLY A 140 6.75 18.09 13.94
C GLY A 140 6.44 16.59 13.82
N ALA A 141 7.05 15.90 12.84
CA ALA A 141 6.86 14.47 12.64
C ALA A 141 7.62 13.67 13.73
N LYS A 142 6.93 12.74 14.37
CA LYS A 142 7.53 11.88 15.41
C LYS A 142 8.57 10.95 14.79
N LEU A 143 9.84 11.19 15.12
CA LEU A 143 10.96 10.33 14.75
C LEU A 143 10.96 9.08 15.64
N SER A 144 11.13 7.91 15.03
CA SER A 144 11.32 6.67 15.78
C SER A 144 12.82 6.39 15.83
N MET A 145 13.41 6.50 17.02
CA MET A 145 14.76 5.95 17.27
C MET A 145 14.68 4.43 17.07
N ALA A 146 15.59 3.87 16.29
CA ALA A 146 15.51 2.51 15.81
C ALA A 146 15.71 1.47 16.94
N GLY A 147 14.99 0.36 16.85
CA GLY A 147 15.15 -0.81 17.72
C GLY A 147 13.90 -1.69 17.74
N ARG A 148 12.71 -1.08 17.66
CA ARG A 148 11.48 -1.80 17.40
C ARG A 148 11.01 -1.40 16.02
N ALA A 149 11.23 -2.27 15.04
CA ALA A 149 10.19 -2.42 14.04
C ALA A 149 8.91 -2.59 14.86
N THR A 150 8.03 -1.59 14.88
CA THR A 150 6.62 -1.91 15.05
C THR A 150 6.40 -2.86 13.90
N SER A 151 6.50 -4.17 14.16
CA SER A 151 6.13 -5.15 13.17
C SER A 151 4.78 -4.64 12.71
N HIS A 152 4.60 -4.46 11.41
CA HIS A 152 3.26 -4.51 10.91
C HIS A 152 2.80 -5.90 11.34
N SER A 153 2.21 -5.97 12.55
CA SER A 153 1.58 -7.15 13.10
C SER A 153 0.79 -7.65 11.93
N SER A 154 1.15 -8.83 11.43
CA SER A 154 0.73 -9.35 10.13
C SER A 154 -0.78 -9.30 10.09
N ALA A 155 -1.31 -8.16 9.63
CA ALA A 155 -2.64 -7.76 10.00
C ALA A 155 -3.51 -8.69 9.20
N ILE A 156 -4.22 -9.58 9.89
CA ILE A 156 -5.09 -10.57 9.26
C ILE A 156 -5.93 -9.80 8.25
N PRO A 157 -5.81 -10.10 6.94
CA PRO A 157 -6.48 -9.32 5.92
C PRO A 157 -7.98 -9.21 6.23
N ALA A 158 -8.58 -8.04 5.98
CA ALA A 158 -9.97 -7.79 6.33
C ALA A 158 -10.95 -8.83 5.75
N TRP A 159 -10.66 -9.37 4.56
CA TRP A 159 -11.47 -10.44 3.98
C TRP A 159 -11.39 -11.76 4.77
N ARG A 160 -10.23 -12.10 5.34
CA ARG A 160 -10.04 -13.33 6.14
C ARG A 160 -10.83 -13.22 7.44
N ARG A 161 -10.74 -12.08 8.12
CA ARG A 161 -11.52 -11.79 9.33
C ARG A 161 -13.03 -11.93 9.08
N ARG A 162 -13.53 -11.35 7.98
CA ARG A 162 -14.94 -11.48 7.57
C ARG A 162 -15.36 -12.93 7.36
N ILE A 163 -14.49 -13.78 6.83
CA ILE A 163 -14.79 -15.21 6.65
C ILE A 163 -14.78 -15.95 7.99
N GLU A 164 -13.81 -15.67 8.86
CA GLU A 164 -13.74 -16.26 10.21
C GLU A 164 -15.00 -15.91 11.03
N GLU A 165 -15.47 -14.66 10.95
CA GLU A 165 -16.73 -14.22 11.56
C GLU A 165 -17.94 -14.97 10.99
N ARG A 166 -18.01 -15.18 9.66
CA ARG A 166 -19.08 -15.97 9.03
C ARG A 166 -19.07 -17.41 9.51
N ILE A 167 -17.89 -18.02 9.64
CA ILE A 167 -17.73 -19.38 10.18
C ILE A 167 -18.22 -19.42 11.64
N ALA A 168 -17.82 -18.46 12.48
CA ALA A 168 -18.22 -18.40 13.88
C ALA A 168 -19.75 -18.26 14.03
N LYS A 169 -20.36 -17.34 13.27
CA LYS A 169 -21.82 -17.16 13.24
C LYS A 169 -22.54 -18.44 12.78
N ALA A 170 -22.04 -19.11 11.74
CA ALA A 170 -22.62 -20.37 11.26
C ALA A 170 -22.53 -21.50 12.30
N ARG A 171 -21.39 -21.66 12.99
CA ARG A 171 -21.23 -22.64 14.08
C ARG A 171 -22.19 -22.37 15.24
N ALA A 172 -22.31 -21.10 15.64
CA ALA A 172 -23.25 -20.70 16.68
C ALA A 172 -24.71 -21.00 16.28
N LEU A 173 -25.06 -20.78 15.01
CA LEU A 173 -26.39 -21.12 14.50
C LEU A 173 -26.63 -22.63 14.48
N ILE A 174 -25.67 -23.44 14.01
CA ILE A 174 -25.76 -24.91 14.05
C ILE A 174 -26.04 -25.38 15.48
N GLY A 175 -25.30 -24.87 16.47
CA GLY A 175 -25.52 -25.22 17.88
C GLY A 175 -26.97 -24.96 18.33
N ARG A 176 -27.53 -23.80 17.98
CA ARG A 176 -28.93 -23.45 18.31
C ARG A 176 -29.95 -24.32 17.59
N LEU A 177 -29.71 -24.67 16.32
CA LEU A 177 -30.59 -25.57 15.55
C LEU A 177 -30.59 -26.98 16.15
N ILE A 178 -29.41 -27.48 16.57
CA ILE A 178 -29.29 -28.76 17.28
C ILE A 178 -30.03 -28.70 18.62
N SER A 179 -29.82 -27.65 19.43
CA SER A 179 -30.53 -27.49 20.71
C SER A 179 -32.05 -27.48 20.53
N PHE A 180 -32.56 -26.78 19.52
CA PHE A 180 -33.99 -26.78 19.20
C PHE A 180 -34.48 -28.18 18.81
N ARG A 181 -33.72 -28.88 17.95
CA ARG A 181 -34.03 -30.27 17.54
C ARG A 181 -34.05 -31.23 18.73
N SER A 182 -33.23 -31.00 19.75
CA SER A 182 -33.21 -31.77 21.01
C SER A 182 -34.36 -31.41 21.97
N GLY A 183 -35.31 -30.57 21.57
CA GLY A 183 -36.49 -30.22 22.37
C GLY A 183 -36.35 -28.93 23.19
N ASN A 184 -35.26 -28.15 23.03
CA ASN A 184 -35.13 -26.87 23.73
C ASN A 184 -35.95 -25.77 23.03
N ASN A 185 -37.11 -25.48 23.61
CA ASN A 185 -38.06 -24.49 23.11
C ASN A 185 -37.97 -23.12 23.80
N SER A 186 -36.82 -22.77 24.39
CA SER A 186 -36.65 -21.45 24.99
C SER A 186 -36.94 -20.33 23.96
N PRO A 187 -37.61 -19.23 24.34
CA PRO A 187 -38.02 -18.17 23.41
C PRO A 187 -36.87 -17.62 22.57
N ARG A 188 -35.67 -17.55 23.15
CA ARG A 188 -34.44 -17.10 22.49
C ARG A 188 -33.99 -18.04 21.36
N ILE A 189 -34.07 -19.34 21.59
CA ILE A 189 -33.73 -20.35 20.58
C ILE A 189 -34.78 -20.33 19.48
N VAL A 190 -36.08 -20.39 19.83
CA VAL A 190 -37.20 -20.33 18.88
C VAL A 190 -37.09 -19.09 17.98
N ARG A 191 -36.83 -17.90 18.55
CA ARG A 191 -36.62 -16.68 17.77
C ARG A 191 -35.45 -16.82 16.79
N THR A 192 -34.34 -17.42 17.23
CA THR A 192 -33.19 -17.64 16.35
C THR A 192 -33.51 -18.60 15.21
N VAL A 193 -34.23 -19.70 15.50
CA VAL A 193 -34.65 -20.65 14.47
C VAL A 193 -35.59 -19.99 13.46
N ARG A 194 -36.58 -19.21 13.92
CA ARG A 194 -37.44 -18.42 13.01
C ARG A 194 -36.63 -17.50 12.11
N MET A 195 -35.63 -16.80 12.66
CA MET A 195 -34.74 -15.95 11.86
C MET A 195 -33.87 -16.75 10.87
N ALA A 196 -33.49 -17.98 11.23
CA ALA A 196 -32.68 -18.84 10.36
C ALA A 196 -33.42 -19.28 9.08
N PHE A 197 -34.74 -19.35 9.17
CA PHE A 197 -35.70 -19.65 8.10
C PHE A 197 -36.50 -18.41 7.65
N ALA A 198 -36.07 -17.20 8.02
CA ALA A 198 -36.73 -15.99 7.55
C ALA A 198 -36.67 -15.91 6.02
N GLY A 199 -37.81 -15.67 5.38
CA GLY A 199 -37.93 -15.66 3.92
C GLY A 199 -38.03 -17.04 3.26
N THR A 200 -38.03 -18.12 4.05
CA THR A 200 -38.42 -19.46 3.58
C THR A 200 -39.81 -19.81 4.09
N ASN A 201 -40.63 -20.50 3.28
CA ASN A 201 -41.99 -20.94 3.64
C ASN A 201 -41.99 -22.13 4.63
N VAL A 202 -41.20 -22.03 5.69
CA VAL A 202 -41.02 -23.09 6.70
C VAL A 202 -41.67 -22.63 7.99
N SER A 203 -42.74 -23.32 8.40
CA SER A 203 -43.35 -23.12 9.71
C SER A 203 -42.79 -24.11 10.72
N LEU A 204 -42.48 -23.64 11.93
CA LEU A 204 -41.93 -24.48 13.01
C LEU A 204 -42.92 -25.53 13.53
N SER A 205 -44.21 -25.39 13.22
CA SER A 205 -45.26 -26.32 13.62
C SER A 205 -45.48 -27.43 12.60
N GLN A 206 -44.79 -27.43 11.46
CA GLN A 206 -44.93 -28.48 10.46
C GLN A 206 -44.28 -29.79 10.93
N PRO A 207 -44.85 -30.95 10.59
CA PRO A 207 -44.28 -32.25 10.98
C PRO A 207 -42.90 -32.51 10.35
N ASP A 208 -42.59 -31.86 9.22
CA ASP A 208 -41.33 -32.01 8.48
C ASP A 208 -40.19 -31.11 8.99
N ILE A 209 -40.40 -30.34 10.08
CA ILE A 209 -39.42 -29.39 10.58
C ILE A 209 -38.08 -30.04 10.93
N THR A 210 -38.09 -31.27 11.47
CA THR A 210 -36.87 -32.01 11.84
C THR A 210 -35.98 -32.29 10.64
N GLN A 211 -36.58 -32.61 9.49
CA GLN A 211 -35.85 -32.83 8.25
C GLN A 211 -35.26 -31.51 7.75
N LYS A 212 -36.07 -30.45 7.65
CA LYS A 212 -35.62 -29.11 7.23
C LYS A 212 -34.51 -28.53 8.10
N LEU A 213 -34.55 -28.81 9.42
CA LEU A 213 -33.46 -28.45 10.35
C LEU A 213 -32.16 -29.15 9.99
N THR A 214 -32.23 -30.44 9.63
CA THR A 214 -31.07 -31.25 9.28
C THR A 214 -30.46 -30.77 7.96
N GLU A 215 -31.28 -30.56 6.93
CA GLU A 215 -30.86 -29.94 5.66
C GLU A 215 -30.17 -28.60 5.89
N ARG A 216 -30.76 -27.74 6.74
CA ARG A 216 -30.18 -26.43 7.07
C ARG A 216 -28.85 -26.54 7.82
N ILE A 217 -28.70 -27.53 8.69
CA ILE A 217 -27.43 -27.79 9.39
C ILE A 217 -26.36 -28.22 8.38
N ASP A 218 -26.70 -29.10 7.45
CA ASP A 218 -25.75 -29.62 6.46
C ASP A 218 -25.34 -28.54 5.45
N ASP A 219 -26.26 -27.68 5.01
CA ASP A 219 -25.95 -26.47 4.25
C ASP A 219 -24.90 -25.59 4.95
N LEU A 220 -25.05 -25.38 6.27
CA LEU A 220 -24.13 -24.57 7.05
C LEU A 220 -22.77 -25.26 7.19
N LYS A 221 -22.72 -26.59 7.36
CA LYS A 221 -21.47 -27.36 7.36
C LYS A 221 -20.75 -27.24 6.01
N GLN A 222 -21.49 -27.37 4.90
CA GLN A 222 -20.93 -27.23 3.56
C GLN A 222 -20.34 -25.82 3.33
N LYS A 223 -21.06 -24.78 3.76
CA LYS A 223 -20.58 -23.38 3.72
C LYS A 223 -19.32 -23.19 4.57
N ILE A 224 -19.28 -23.71 5.80
CA ILE A 224 -18.09 -23.67 6.67
C ILE A 224 -16.91 -24.34 6.00
N ALA A 225 -17.10 -25.53 5.40
CA ALA A 225 -16.04 -26.25 4.71
C ALA A 225 -15.50 -25.45 3.51
N ALA A 226 -16.37 -24.85 2.71
CA ALA A 226 -15.98 -24.00 1.57
C ALA A 226 -15.18 -22.77 2.03
N TRP A 227 -15.63 -22.07 3.07
CA TRP A 227 -14.94 -20.93 3.67
C TRP A 227 -13.58 -21.33 4.26
N GLY A 228 -13.50 -22.45 4.96
CA GLY A 228 -12.25 -23.01 5.49
C GLY A 228 -11.25 -23.34 4.39
N LYS A 229 -11.71 -23.95 3.29
CA LYS A 229 -10.87 -24.25 2.12
C LYS A 229 -10.29 -22.98 1.49
N ARG A 230 -11.08 -21.90 1.42
CA ARG A 230 -10.62 -20.59 0.92
C ARG A 230 -9.51 -20.00 1.79
N ILE A 231 -9.66 -20.02 3.12
CA ILE A 231 -8.62 -19.57 4.05
C ILE A 231 -7.37 -20.43 3.91
N ARG A 232 -7.50 -21.75 3.89
CA ARG A 232 -6.38 -22.69 3.76
C ARG A 232 -5.56 -22.44 2.50
N ARG A 233 -6.21 -22.31 1.33
CA ARG A 233 -5.54 -21.99 0.05
C ARG A 233 -4.73 -20.69 0.11
N PHE A 234 -5.25 -19.67 0.80
CA PHE A 234 -4.54 -18.41 0.98
C PHE A 234 -3.32 -18.57 1.89
N THR A 235 -3.47 -19.25 3.02
CA THR A 235 -2.36 -19.51 3.95
C THR A 235 -1.26 -20.32 3.28
N GLU A 236 -1.62 -21.36 2.53
CA GLU A 236 -0.69 -22.17 1.73
C GLU A 236 0.04 -21.29 0.70
N ARG A 237 -0.67 -20.48 -0.09
CA ARG A 237 -0.05 -19.57 -1.07
C ARG A 237 0.90 -18.58 -0.41
N SER A 238 0.50 -17.98 0.70
CA SER A 238 1.30 -17.00 1.42
C SER A 238 2.57 -17.63 1.99
N ARG A 239 2.49 -18.88 2.46
CA ARG A 239 3.65 -19.64 2.94
C ARG A 239 4.66 -19.92 1.83
N HIS A 240 4.19 -20.35 0.64
CA HIS A 240 5.06 -20.66 -0.50
C HIS A 240 5.59 -19.41 -1.24
N GLY A 241 4.85 -18.31 -1.25
CA GLY A 241 5.30 -17.03 -1.82
C GLY A 241 6.44 -16.41 -1.02
N SER A 242 6.39 -16.52 0.33
CA SER A 242 7.45 -16.03 1.21
C SER A 242 8.77 -16.80 1.02
N THR A 243 8.71 -18.13 0.89
CA THR A 243 9.91 -18.96 0.63
C THR A 243 10.56 -18.67 -0.72
N ARG A 244 9.78 -18.38 -1.77
CA ARG A 244 10.34 -18.03 -3.10
C ARG A 244 11.13 -16.72 -3.09
N ILE A 245 10.67 -15.71 -2.35
CA ILE A 245 11.35 -14.41 -2.27
C ILE A 245 12.68 -14.56 -1.51
N VAL A 246 12.72 -15.39 -0.47
CA VAL A 246 13.95 -15.68 0.29
C VAL A 246 14.97 -16.46 -0.55
N SER A 247 14.55 -17.49 -1.29
CA SER A 247 15.48 -18.24 -2.16
C SER A 247 16.01 -17.41 -3.34
N SER A 248 15.23 -16.48 -3.88
CA SER A 248 15.70 -15.59 -4.96
C SER A 248 16.79 -14.59 -4.55
N ARG A 249 16.92 -14.29 -3.25
CA ARG A 249 17.98 -13.41 -2.72
C ARG A 249 19.27 -14.16 -2.40
N VAL A 250 19.21 -15.45 -2.08
CA VAL A 250 20.39 -16.24 -1.72
C VAL A 250 21.20 -16.64 -2.95
N ILE A 251 20.54 -16.83 -4.11
CA ILE A 251 21.21 -17.30 -5.33
C ILE A 251 22.07 -16.22 -6.03
N ARG A 252 21.94 -14.93 -5.68
CA ARG A 252 22.80 -13.85 -6.22
C ARG A 252 24.07 -13.54 -5.40
N ARG A 253 24.39 -14.32 -4.36
CA ARG A 253 25.58 -14.10 -3.50
C ARG A 253 26.55 -15.29 -3.43
N GLY A 254 26.58 -16.12 -4.47
CA GLY A 254 27.49 -17.27 -4.53
C GLY A 254 27.97 -17.57 -5.94
N SER A 255 28.71 -16.64 -6.56
CA SER A 255 29.55 -16.97 -7.71
C SER A 255 30.61 -15.88 -7.92
N MET A 256 31.65 -15.94 -7.09
CA MET A 256 32.96 -15.31 -7.33
C MET A 256 33.85 -15.79 -6.19
N ASN A 257 34.65 -16.83 -6.47
CA ASN A 257 35.94 -17.11 -5.85
C ASN A 257 36.42 -18.47 -6.40
N HIS A 258 37.14 -18.39 -7.53
CA HIS A 258 38.03 -19.42 -7.98
C HIS A 258 39.23 -18.73 -8.62
N TRP A 259 40.42 -19.29 -8.41
CA TRP A 259 41.75 -18.90 -8.90
C TRP A 259 42.60 -18.02 -8.00
N SER A 260 43.32 -18.68 -7.08
CA SER A 260 44.71 -18.35 -6.80
C SER A 260 45.53 -19.64 -6.83
N GLY A 261 46.38 -19.74 -7.85
CA GLY A 261 47.27 -20.88 -8.09
C GLY A 261 48.42 -20.91 -7.10
N GLN A 262 48.76 -22.12 -6.66
CA GLN A 262 49.96 -22.44 -5.91
C GLN A 262 51.18 -22.43 -6.85
N ARG A 263 52.30 -21.88 -6.34
CA ARG A 263 53.65 -22.28 -6.71
C ARG A 263 54.27 -22.96 -5.50
#